data_AF-A0A847W5F1-F1
#
_entry.id   AF-A0A847W5F1-F1
#
_cell.length_a   1.000
_cell.length_b   1.000
_cell.length_c   1.000
_cell.angle_alpha   90.00
_cell.angle_beta   90.00
_cell.angle_gamma   90.00
#
_symmetry.space_group_name_H-M   'P 1'
#
loop_
_entity.id
_entity.type
_entity.pdbx_description
1 polymer ?
#
loop_
_entity_poly.entity_id
_entity_poly.type
_entity_poly.pdbx_seq_one_letter_code
_entity_poly.pdbx_strand_id
1 'polypeptide(L)'
;MYHDQVSDRGQVVLHKLATALFADDKDRLMRDVQELPSGLPGTSYADPAAKRFPCHTKEATLRSAAYFYGQRAFGETFDSAYPAEKVAERIDRAAAFFGLGEDVATIRRNAEASAVKSGAQISLPPEAYAIDEVYRDKPVRRFPMFNSVSTVKAAAAVVRYRRNYPYTWRKKAASRVLEAAMAYDTPLDADTLKTLSRMAGLFPSSQKAAQLSLQTFSDVFRGKAAEAIRGAAEAVAKSADYNQETRDTLCVLVDKLAADLLPEGRPMVEDAVYADKPEADNQPPKTVDLITGNTYDLAALLQVPQDMYRVLGDDVASALVDASGALDAYKMADVLPTLPLPDAKILEDALKGVSVAPITEEKAAKLRRKGTTLFDDQEGWDEFLTSRNDKPAKSKNSRFVLTAPLRHDQDVHDYLTVV
;
A
#
# COMPACT_ATOMS: atom_id res chain seq x y z
N MET A 1 -5.83 -11.90 10.89
CA MET A 1 -5.75 -12.43 12.27
C MET A 1 -7.12 -12.26 12.88
N TYR A 2 -7.73 -13.30 13.46
CA TYR A 2 -9.07 -13.17 14.06
C TYR A 2 -8.96 -12.30 15.32
N HIS A 3 -9.73 -11.22 15.37
CA HIS A 3 -9.81 -10.34 16.53
C HIS A 3 -10.96 -10.76 17.42
N ASP A 4 -10.78 -10.69 18.72
CA ASP A 4 -11.83 -10.90 19.70
C ASP A 4 -11.74 -9.82 20.77
N GLN A 5 -12.64 -9.85 21.74
CA GLN A 5 -12.63 -8.90 22.83
C GLN A 5 -11.36 -8.92 23.71
N VAL A 6 -10.55 -9.99 23.66
CA VAL A 6 -9.29 -10.08 24.42
C VAL A 6 -8.16 -9.35 23.67
N SER A 7 -8.13 -9.52 22.35
CA SER A 7 -7.11 -8.98 21.45
C SER A 7 -7.42 -7.56 20.96
N ASP A 8 -8.70 -7.21 20.80
CA ASP A 8 -9.16 -5.88 20.36
C ASP A 8 -9.32 -4.93 21.56
N ARG A 9 -8.21 -4.57 22.20
CA ARG A 9 -8.20 -3.67 23.37
C ARG A 9 -8.84 -2.31 23.10
N GLY A 10 -8.73 -1.82 21.86
CA GLY A 10 -9.33 -0.55 21.43
C GLY A 10 -10.80 -0.67 21.00
N GLN A 11 -11.38 -1.88 20.99
CA GLN A 11 -12.71 -2.18 20.47
C GLN A 11 -12.94 -1.65 19.04
N VAL A 12 -11.88 -1.51 18.25
CA VAL A 12 -11.93 -0.93 16.90
C VAL A 12 -12.66 -1.89 15.97
N VAL A 13 -12.39 -3.18 16.10
CA VAL A 13 -13.07 -4.24 15.34
C VAL A 13 -14.51 -4.37 15.81
N LEU A 14 -14.77 -4.38 17.13
CA LEU A 14 -16.15 -4.41 17.62
C LEU A 14 -16.97 -3.23 17.11
N HIS A 15 -16.42 -2.02 17.15
CA HIS A 15 -17.10 -0.82 16.65
C HIS A 15 -17.43 -0.94 15.16
N LYS A 16 -16.51 -1.48 14.35
CA LYS A 16 -16.72 -1.75 12.92
C LYS A 16 -17.84 -2.78 12.72
N LEU A 17 -17.76 -3.93 13.41
CA LEU A 17 -18.77 -5.00 13.32
C LEU A 17 -20.15 -4.51 13.77
N ALA A 18 -20.23 -3.80 14.89
CA ALA A 18 -21.46 -3.26 15.44
C ALA A 18 -22.08 -2.21 14.50
N THR A 19 -21.27 -1.32 13.93
CA THR A 19 -21.76 -0.32 12.98
C THR A 19 -22.23 -0.95 11.66
N ALA A 20 -21.52 -1.96 11.15
CA ALA A 20 -21.80 -2.54 9.84
C ALA A 20 -22.92 -3.60 9.87
N LEU A 21 -23.00 -4.41 10.93
CA LEU A 21 -23.86 -5.60 10.98
C LEU A 21 -24.95 -5.53 12.07
N PHE A 22 -24.74 -4.74 13.12
CA PHE A 22 -25.55 -4.78 14.34
C PHE A 22 -25.95 -3.38 14.81
N ALA A 23 -26.36 -2.50 13.89
CA ALA A 23 -26.60 -1.09 14.18
C ALA A 23 -27.62 -0.89 15.32
N ASP A 24 -28.68 -1.71 15.36
CA ASP A 24 -29.71 -1.67 16.39
C ASP A 24 -29.19 -2.08 17.79
N ASP A 25 -28.13 -2.90 17.82
CA ASP A 25 -27.51 -3.41 19.06
C ASP A 25 -26.20 -2.68 19.41
N LYS A 26 -25.80 -1.66 18.62
CA LYS A 26 -24.49 -1.02 18.74
C LYS A 26 -24.22 -0.50 20.15
N ASP A 27 -25.15 0.26 20.74
CA ASP A 27 -24.97 0.83 22.08
C ASP A 27 -24.87 -0.24 23.16
N ARG A 28 -25.55 -1.37 22.98
CA ARG A 28 -25.47 -2.52 23.90
C ARG A 28 -24.14 -3.25 23.75
N LEU A 29 -23.66 -3.43 22.53
CA LEU A 29 -22.37 -4.07 22.27
C LEU A 29 -21.20 -3.21 22.76
N MET A 30 -21.28 -1.88 22.64
CA MET A 30 -20.19 -0.94 22.96
C MET A 30 -20.11 -0.53 24.44
N ARG A 31 -21.08 -0.88 25.28
CA ARG A 31 -21.06 -0.57 26.73
C ARG A 31 -19.79 -1.09 27.41
N ASP A 32 -19.18 -0.30 28.29
CA ASP A 32 -17.96 -0.70 29.00
C ASP A 32 -18.10 -2.06 29.68
N VAL A 33 -17.19 -2.96 29.34
CA VAL A 33 -17.10 -4.27 29.97
C VAL A 33 -16.03 -4.18 31.04
N GLN A 34 -16.34 -4.71 32.22
CA GLN A 34 -15.35 -4.90 33.27
C GLN A 34 -14.13 -5.61 32.70
N GLU A 35 -12.93 -5.15 33.06
CA GLU A 35 -11.69 -5.78 32.63
C GLU A 35 -11.77 -7.30 32.83
N LEU A 36 -11.35 -8.05 31.82
CA LEU A 36 -11.33 -9.51 31.85
C LEU A 36 -10.57 -9.97 33.09
N PRO A 37 -11.23 -10.68 34.03
CA PRO A 37 -10.55 -11.16 35.24
C PRO A 37 -9.32 -11.99 34.86
N SER A 38 -8.18 -11.69 35.48
CA SER A 38 -6.98 -12.51 35.28
C SER A 38 -7.25 -13.92 35.81
N GLY A 39 -6.95 -14.93 34.98
CA GLY A 39 -7.07 -16.34 35.38
C GLY A 39 -8.44 -17.00 35.15
N LEU A 40 -9.30 -16.47 34.27
CA LEU A 40 -10.50 -17.20 33.85
C LEU A 40 -10.15 -18.63 33.36
N PRO A 41 -10.89 -19.67 33.76
CA PRO A 41 -10.64 -21.03 33.31
C PRO A 41 -10.93 -21.14 31.81
N GLY A 42 -10.26 -22.07 31.12
CA GLY A 42 -10.44 -22.28 29.68
C GLY A 42 -11.89 -22.63 29.28
N THR A 43 -12.69 -23.15 30.20
CA THR A 43 -14.13 -23.43 30.00
C THR A 43 -14.97 -22.16 29.88
N SER A 44 -14.48 -21.02 30.34
CA SER A 44 -15.14 -19.71 30.22
C SER A 44 -14.98 -19.10 28.82
N TYR A 45 -14.30 -19.78 27.89
CA TYR A 45 -14.06 -19.32 26.53
C TYR A 45 -14.76 -20.24 25.53
N ALA A 46 -15.32 -19.64 24.47
CA ALA A 46 -15.89 -20.45 23.39
C ALA A 46 -14.79 -21.13 22.56
N ASP A 47 -13.59 -20.53 22.47
CA ASP A 47 -12.38 -21.19 22.00
C ASP A 47 -11.40 -21.38 23.18
N PRO A 48 -11.39 -22.56 23.82
CA PRO A 48 -10.56 -22.83 24.98
C PRO A 48 -9.07 -22.96 24.63
N ALA A 49 -8.73 -23.35 23.40
CA ALA A 49 -7.36 -23.62 22.97
C ALA A 49 -6.60 -22.30 22.81
N ALA A 50 -7.21 -21.33 22.14
CA ALA A 50 -6.65 -19.99 21.95
C ALA A 50 -7.05 -19.00 23.07
N LYS A 51 -7.88 -19.42 24.04
CA LYS A 51 -8.52 -18.56 25.05
C LYS A 51 -9.20 -17.34 24.41
N ARG A 52 -9.97 -17.57 23.35
CA ARG A 52 -10.71 -16.54 22.62
C ARG A 52 -12.21 -16.61 22.88
N PHE A 53 -12.90 -15.50 22.66
CA PHE A 53 -14.35 -15.35 22.84
C PHE A 53 -14.82 -15.70 24.27
N PRO A 54 -14.42 -14.91 25.29
CA PRO A 54 -14.91 -15.08 26.65
C PRO A 54 -16.44 -15.05 26.72
N CYS A 55 -17.02 -16.02 27.42
CA CYS A 55 -18.46 -16.19 27.62
C CYS A 55 -18.80 -16.28 29.13
N HIS A 56 -18.06 -15.54 29.97
CA HIS A 56 -18.18 -15.59 31.44
C HIS A 56 -19.27 -14.67 31.99
N THR A 57 -19.77 -13.72 31.19
CA THR A 57 -20.89 -12.81 31.52
C THR A 57 -21.86 -12.72 30.35
N LYS A 58 -23.02 -12.06 30.58
CA LYS A 58 -24.03 -11.81 29.54
C LYS A 58 -23.46 -10.98 28.39
N GLU A 59 -22.83 -9.86 28.74
CA GLU A 59 -22.17 -8.92 27.83
C GLU A 59 -21.00 -9.62 27.13
N ALA A 60 -20.24 -10.40 27.91
CA ALA A 60 -19.25 -11.40 27.52
C ALA A 60 -19.62 -12.15 26.24
N THR A 61 -20.75 -12.82 26.38
CA THR A 61 -21.31 -13.77 25.42
C THR A 61 -21.85 -13.07 24.17
N LEU A 62 -22.53 -11.93 24.32
CA LEU A 62 -23.03 -11.14 23.19
C LEU A 62 -21.90 -10.62 22.31
N ARG A 63 -20.85 -10.06 22.91
CA ARG A 63 -19.68 -9.59 22.16
C ARG A 63 -18.99 -10.75 21.46
N SER A 64 -18.79 -11.85 22.16
CA SER A 64 -18.24 -13.08 21.57
C SER A 64 -19.04 -13.54 20.36
N ALA A 65 -20.37 -13.51 20.42
CA ALA A 65 -21.24 -13.80 19.29
C ALA A 65 -21.03 -12.78 18.14
N ALA A 66 -21.05 -11.48 18.44
CA ALA A 66 -20.87 -10.43 17.43
C ALA A 66 -19.51 -10.54 16.72
N TYR A 67 -18.43 -10.76 17.46
CA TYR A 67 -17.09 -11.01 16.89
C TYR A 67 -17.08 -12.27 16.02
N PHE A 68 -17.56 -13.39 16.57
CA PHE A 68 -17.47 -14.68 15.90
C PHE A 68 -18.28 -14.69 14.59
N TYR A 69 -19.56 -14.34 14.66
CA TYR A 69 -20.44 -14.34 13.49
C TYR A 69 -20.12 -13.18 12.53
N GLY A 70 -19.75 -12.01 13.05
CA GLY A 70 -19.39 -10.86 12.24
C GLY A 70 -18.16 -11.12 11.37
N GLN A 71 -17.08 -11.65 11.94
CA GLN A 71 -15.88 -11.99 11.16
C GLN A 71 -16.13 -13.13 10.17
N ARG A 72 -17.00 -14.11 10.50
CA ARG A 72 -17.43 -15.13 9.55
C ARG A 72 -18.19 -14.53 8.37
N ALA A 73 -19.06 -13.56 8.61
CA ALA A 73 -19.79 -12.86 7.54
C ALA A 73 -18.85 -12.12 6.59
N PHE A 74 -17.70 -11.68 7.09
CA PHE A 74 -16.66 -11.03 6.31
C PHE A 74 -15.63 -11.98 5.68
N GLY A 75 -15.82 -13.29 5.83
CA GLY A 75 -14.97 -14.31 5.22
C GLY A 75 -13.56 -14.36 5.79
N GLU A 76 -13.36 -13.88 7.02
CA GLU A 76 -12.06 -13.98 7.68
C GLU A 76 -11.75 -15.44 8.02
N THR A 77 -10.50 -15.86 7.78
CA THR A 77 -10.07 -17.23 8.05
C THR A 77 -9.97 -17.43 9.55
N PHE A 78 -10.73 -18.39 10.07
CA PHE A 78 -10.72 -18.76 11.48
C PHE A 78 -9.45 -19.56 11.81
N ASP A 79 -8.39 -18.86 12.18
CA ASP A 79 -7.09 -19.44 12.52
C ASP A 79 -7.08 -19.87 14.00
N SER A 80 -7.68 -21.03 14.26
CA SER A 80 -7.63 -21.73 15.55
C SER A 80 -7.61 -23.24 15.33
N ALA A 81 -6.89 -23.95 16.20
CA ALA A 81 -6.93 -25.41 16.27
C ALA A 81 -8.30 -25.94 16.74
N TYR A 82 -9.16 -25.06 17.30
CA TYR A 82 -10.50 -25.42 17.73
C TYR A 82 -11.51 -25.26 16.58
N PRO A 83 -12.36 -26.27 16.28
CA PRO A 83 -13.32 -26.17 15.18
C PRO A 83 -14.32 -25.02 15.37
N ALA A 84 -14.59 -24.27 14.30
CA ALA A 84 -15.50 -23.12 14.33
C ALA A 84 -16.94 -23.52 14.75
N GLU A 85 -17.39 -24.71 14.38
CA GLU A 85 -18.68 -25.25 14.79
C GLU A 85 -18.76 -25.44 16.31
N LYS A 86 -17.65 -25.83 16.94
CA LYS A 86 -17.57 -25.99 18.39
C LYS A 86 -17.53 -24.67 19.14
N VAL A 87 -16.95 -23.63 18.54
CA VAL A 87 -17.03 -22.26 19.07
C VAL A 87 -18.48 -21.77 19.03
N ALA A 88 -19.16 -21.93 17.90
CA ALA A 88 -20.57 -21.57 17.76
C ALA A 88 -21.45 -22.29 18.81
N GLU A 89 -21.28 -23.61 18.94
CA GLU A 89 -22.02 -24.44 19.92
C GLU A 89 -21.83 -23.97 21.37
N ARG A 90 -20.62 -23.52 21.72
CA ARG A 90 -20.31 -23.00 23.06
C ARG A 90 -20.91 -21.62 23.29
N ILE A 91 -20.86 -20.72 22.30
CA ILE A 91 -21.53 -19.42 22.36
C ILE A 91 -23.03 -19.62 22.58
N ASP A 92 -23.66 -20.55 21.85
CA ASP A 92 -25.08 -20.83 21.99
C ASP A 92 -25.45 -21.40 23.37
N ARG A 93 -24.60 -22.28 23.91
CA ARG A 93 -24.79 -22.81 25.28
C ARG A 93 -24.67 -21.72 26.33
N ALA A 94 -23.70 -20.82 26.21
CA ALA A 94 -23.57 -19.68 27.10
C ALA A 94 -24.77 -18.72 26.95
N ALA A 95 -25.22 -18.47 25.71
CA ALA A 95 -26.39 -17.65 25.44
C ALA A 95 -27.66 -18.23 26.09
N ALA A 96 -27.86 -19.55 25.99
CA ALA A 96 -28.96 -20.24 26.65
C ALA A 96 -28.89 -20.11 28.18
N PHE A 97 -27.71 -20.30 28.78
CA PHE A 97 -27.50 -20.15 30.22
C PHE A 97 -27.84 -18.73 30.71
N PHE A 98 -27.49 -17.71 29.95
CA PHE A 98 -27.71 -16.30 30.30
C PHE A 98 -29.07 -15.73 29.89
N GLY A 99 -29.90 -16.51 29.15
CA GLY A 99 -31.18 -16.05 28.62
C GLY A 99 -31.05 -15.07 27.43
N LEU A 100 -30.02 -15.25 26.60
CA LEU A 100 -29.67 -14.40 25.45
C LEU A 100 -29.90 -15.10 24.09
N GLY A 101 -30.69 -16.18 24.07
CA GLY A 101 -30.87 -17.00 22.87
C GLY A 101 -31.37 -16.20 21.66
N GLU A 102 -32.36 -15.33 21.86
CA GLU A 102 -32.92 -14.50 20.78
C GLU A 102 -31.94 -13.42 20.30
N ASP A 103 -31.19 -12.80 21.22
CA ASP A 103 -30.18 -11.79 20.89
C ASP A 103 -29.08 -12.40 20.00
N VAL A 104 -28.52 -13.56 20.41
CA VAL A 104 -27.48 -14.26 19.65
C VAL A 104 -28.01 -14.78 18.32
N ALA A 105 -29.25 -15.27 18.28
CA ALA A 105 -29.89 -15.67 17.02
C ALA A 105 -30.08 -14.47 16.07
N THR A 106 -30.35 -13.28 16.60
CA THR A 106 -30.48 -12.04 15.80
C THR A 106 -29.13 -11.59 15.24
N ILE A 107 -28.08 -11.58 16.07
CA ILE A 107 -26.69 -11.35 15.63
C ILE A 107 -26.32 -12.33 14.52
N ARG A 108 -26.57 -13.63 14.70
CA ARG A 108 -26.27 -14.64 13.67
C ARG A 108 -27.02 -14.37 12.36
N ARG A 109 -28.33 -14.14 12.42
CA ARG A 109 -29.15 -13.84 11.23
C ARG A 109 -28.66 -12.59 10.50
N ASN A 110 -28.31 -11.53 11.22
CA ASN A 110 -27.80 -10.29 10.63
C ASN A 110 -26.43 -10.51 9.96
N ALA A 111 -25.55 -11.29 10.60
CA ALA A 111 -24.27 -11.67 10.03
C ALA A 111 -24.44 -12.54 8.77
N GLU A 112 -25.29 -13.57 8.81
CA GLU A 112 -25.59 -14.43 7.66
C GLU A 112 -26.25 -13.66 6.51
N ALA A 113 -27.23 -12.82 6.79
CA ALA A 113 -27.87 -11.97 5.79
C ALA A 113 -26.86 -11.03 5.13
N SER A 114 -25.89 -10.52 5.88
CA SER A 114 -24.80 -9.69 5.36
C SER A 114 -23.79 -10.51 4.55
N ALA A 115 -23.52 -11.75 4.95
CA ALA A 115 -22.69 -12.68 4.19
C ALA A 115 -23.34 -13.02 2.83
N VAL A 116 -24.66 -13.20 2.78
CA VAL A 116 -25.41 -13.42 1.53
C VAL A 116 -25.46 -12.14 0.68
N LYS A 117 -25.61 -10.97 1.31
CA LYS A 117 -25.58 -9.65 0.64
C LYS A 117 -24.19 -9.20 0.20
N SER A 118 -23.12 -9.86 0.64
CA SER A 118 -21.74 -9.55 0.26
C SER A 118 -21.46 -9.75 -1.24
N GLY A 119 -22.42 -10.29 -2.01
CA GLY A 119 -22.44 -10.22 -3.46
C GLY A 119 -22.99 -8.93 -4.09
N ALA A 120 -23.84 -8.14 -3.40
CA ALA A 120 -24.54 -7.01 -4.06
C ALA A 120 -25.01 -5.80 -3.21
N GLN A 121 -25.25 -5.88 -1.89
CA GLN A 121 -26.01 -4.82 -1.19
C GLN A 121 -25.71 -4.66 0.32
N ILE A 122 -24.45 -4.71 0.75
CA ILE A 122 -24.11 -4.09 2.04
C ILE A 122 -24.06 -2.58 1.77
N SER A 123 -24.98 -1.82 2.39
CA SER A 123 -24.97 -0.36 2.33
C SER A 123 -23.83 0.17 3.19
N LEU A 124 -22.61 0.08 2.66
CA LEU A 124 -21.43 0.62 3.29
C LEU A 124 -21.40 2.15 3.15
N PRO A 125 -20.75 2.86 4.08
CA PRO A 125 -20.53 4.28 3.93
C PRO A 125 -19.70 4.55 2.65
N PRO A 126 -19.85 5.72 2.02
CA PRO A 126 -19.18 6.03 0.74
C PRO A 126 -17.65 5.86 0.77
N GLU A 127 -17.03 6.13 1.93
CA GLU A 127 -15.58 6.02 2.18
C GLU A 127 -15.08 4.58 2.17
N ALA A 128 -15.98 3.61 2.39
CA ALA A 128 -15.64 2.18 2.37
C ALA A 128 -15.65 1.59 0.95
N TYR A 129 -15.66 2.40 -0.10
CA TYR A 129 -15.47 1.97 -1.49
C TYR A 129 -14.24 2.65 -2.11
N ALA A 130 -13.47 1.89 -2.89
CA ALA A 130 -12.36 2.47 -3.64
C ALA A 130 -12.89 3.51 -4.64
N ILE A 131 -13.96 3.19 -5.36
CA ILE A 131 -14.67 4.13 -6.23
C ILE A 131 -16.00 4.46 -5.58
N ASP A 132 -16.20 5.73 -5.25
CA ASP A 132 -17.50 6.32 -4.93
C ASP A 132 -17.55 7.69 -5.60
N GLU A 133 -18.25 7.73 -6.74
CA GLU A 133 -18.32 8.88 -7.64
C GLU A 133 -19.74 9.00 -8.20
N VAL A 134 -20.12 10.18 -8.69
CA VAL A 134 -21.42 10.38 -9.36
C VAL A 134 -21.21 10.45 -10.87
N TYR A 135 -21.94 9.63 -11.63
CA TYR A 135 -21.90 9.62 -13.09
C TYR A 135 -23.31 9.67 -13.66
N ARG A 136 -23.61 10.71 -14.43
CA ARG A 136 -24.95 10.96 -15.00
C ARG A 136 -26.03 10.89 -13.91
N ASP A 137 -25.82 11.62 -12.82
CA ASP A 137 -26.69 11.69 -11.64
C ASP A 137 -26.92 10.37 -10.89
N LYS A 138 -26.15 9.32 -11.23
CA LYS A 138 -26.21 8.02 -10.54
C LYS A 138 -24.94 7.81 -9.70
N PRO A 139 -25.06 7.44 -8.42
CA PRO A 139 -23.91 7.06 -7.62
C PRO A 139 -23.33 5.74 -8.16
N VAL A 140 -22.02 5.74 -8.40
CA VAL A 140 -21.25 4.58 -8.82
C VAL A 140 -20.32 4.20 -7.67
N ARG A 141 -20.69 3.13 -6.96
CA ARG A 141 -19.90 2.55 -5.86
C ARG A 141 -19.32 1.21 -6.28
N ARG A 142 -17.99 1.09 -6.27
CA ARG A 142 -17.28 -0.14 -6.67
C ARG A 142 -16.14 -0.45 -5.69
N PHE A 143 -15.84 -1.74 -5.60
CA PHE A 143 -14.71 -2.29 -4.84
C PHE A 143 -14.74 -1.90 -3.35
N PRO A 144 -15.60 -2.55 -2.54
CA PRO A 144 -15.70 -2.27 -1.12
C PRO A 144 -14.43 -2.65 -0.34
N MET A 145 -14.10 -1.90 0.71
CA MET A 145 -12.87 -1.94 1.52
C MET A 145 -13.17 -1.74 3.02
N PHE A 146 -13.85 -2.69 3.63
CA PHE A 146 -14.27 -2.61 5.04
C PHE A 146 -13.37 -3.43 5.98
N ASN A 147 -12.43 -4.19 5.44
CA ASN A 147 -11.44 -4.97 6.18
C ASN A 147 -10.23 -5.30 5.30
N SER A 148 -9.20 -5.91 5.89
CA SER A 148 -7.97 -6.28 5.18
C SER A 148 -8.23 -7.14 3.93
N VAL A 149 -9.05 -8.20 4.04
CA VAL A 149 -9.33 -9.12 2.92
C VAL A 149 -10.04 -8.43 1.75
N SER A 150 -11.03 -7.58 2.04
CA SER A 150 -11.75 -6.81 1.01
C SER A 150 -10.84 -5.75 0.39
N THR A 151 -9.94 -5.13 1.15
CA THR A 151 -8.94 -4.18 0.63
C THR A 151 -7.98 -4.83 -0.35
N VAL A 152 -7.47 -6.04 -0.08
CA VAL A 152 -6.64 -6.79 -1.05
C VAL A 152 -7.42 -7.07 -2.34
N LYS A 153 -8.67 -7.53 -2.22
CA LYS A 153 -9.53 -7.78 -3.38
C LYS A 153 -9.84 -6.51 -4.16
N ALA A 154 -10.09 -5.40 -3.46
CA ALA A 154 -10.34 -4.09 -4.06
C ALA A 154 -9.10 -3.58 -4.78
N ALA A 155 -7.92 -3.69 -4.18
CA ALA A 155 -6.64 -3.35 -4.77
C ALA A 155 -6.42 -4.08 -6.11
N ALA A 156 -6.54 -5.41 -6.10
CA ALA A 156 -6.41 -6.22 -7.29
C ALA A 156 -7.47 -5.87 -8.36
N ALA A 157 -8.72 -5.61 -7.95
CA ALA A 157 -9.79 -5.25 -8.86
C ALA A 157 -9.61 -3.85 -9.47
N VAL A 158 -9.17 -2.87 -8.68
CA VAL A 158 -8.83 -1.51 -9.15
C VAL A 158 -7.72 -1.60 -10.20
N VAL A 159 -6.64 -2.35 -9.94
CA VAL A 159 -5.54 -2.54 -10.91
C VAL A 159 -6.03 -3.28 -12.16
N ARG A 160 -6.81 -4.36 -12.00
CA ARG A 160 -7.32 -5.15 -13.13
C ARG A 160 -8.24 -4.36 -14.05
N TYR A 161 -9.14 -3.57 -13.47
CA TYR A 161 -10.18 -2.85 -14.21
C TYR A 161 -9.88 -1.36 -14.40
N ARG A 162 -8.65 -0.90 -14.10
CA ARG A 162 -8.28 0.52 -14.15
C ARG A 162 -8.65 1.19 -15.47
N ARG A 163 -8.45 0.52 -16.60
CA ARG A 163 -8.76 1.03 -17.95
C ARG A 163 -10.22 1.43 -18.17
N ASN A 164 -11.15 0.94 -17.34
CA ASN A 164 -12.58 1.22 -17.48
C ASN A 164 -13.00 2.55 -16.84
N TYR A 165 -12.10 3.22 -16.11
CA TYR A 165 -12.42 4.40 -15.33
C TYR A 165 -11.59 5.61 -15.78
N PRO A 166 -12.13 6.85 -15.72
CA PRO A 166 -11.35 8.06 -15.97
C PRO A 166 -10.18 8.22 -15.00
N TYR A 167 -9.10 8.88 -15.44
CA TYR A 167 -7.91 9.10 -14.60
C TYR A 167 -8.22 9.68 -13.22
N THR A 168 -9.13 10.66 -13.14
CA THR A 168 -9.50 11.28 -11.86
C THR A 168 -10.09 10.29 -10.85
N TRP A 169 -10.88 9.33 -11.34
CA TRP A 169 -11.44 8.25 -10.53
C TRP A 169 -10.36 7.23 -10.16
N ARG A 170 -9.50 6.86 -11.10
CA ARG A 170 -8.37 5.96 -10.88
C ARG A 170 -7.46 6.48 -9.77
N LYS A 171 -7.11 7.77 -9.81
CA LYS A 171 -6.25 8.42 -8.82
C LYS A 171 -6.85 8.38 -7.42
N LYS A 172 -8.09 8.85 -7.27
CA LYS A 172 -8.80 8.81 -5.98
C LYS A 172 -8.96 7.39 -5.45
N ALA A 173 -9.30 6.44 -6.32
CA ALA A 173 -9.46 5.04 -5.93
C ALA A 173 -8.15 4.44 -5.44
N ALA A 174 -7.05 4.70 -6.14
CA ALA A 174 -5.73 4.24 -5.71
C ALA A 174 -5.31 4.85 -4.36
N SER A 175 -5.50 6.16 -4.16
CA SER A 175 -5.23 6.80 -2.87
C SER A 175 -6.04 6.17 -1.73
N ARG A 176 -7.36 5.99 -1.92
CA ARG A 176 -8.22 5.36 -0.91
C ARG A 176 -7.83 3.91 -0.60
N VAL A 177 -7.44 3.13 -1.61
CA VAL A 177 -6.96 1.76 -1.41
C VAL A 177 -5.68 1.74 -0.60
N LEU A 178 -4.73 2.64 -0.90
CA LEU A 178 -3.47 2.72 -0.16
C LEU A 178 -3.69 3.16 1.30
N GLU A 179 -4.53 4.17 1.53
CA GLU A 179 -4.93 4.61 2.87
C GLU A 179 -5.62 3.49 3.66
N ALA A 180 -6.56 2.77 3.02
CA ALA A 180 -7.22 1.62 3.62
C ALA A 180 -6.23 0.50 3.94
N ALA A 181 -5.29 0.21 3.04
CA ALA A 181 -4.28 -0.81 3.27
C ALA A 181 -3.40 -0.47 4.49
N MET A 182 -2.99 0.80 4.64
CA MET A 182 -2.29 1.28 5.83
C MET A 182 -3.16 1.17 7.09
N ALA A 183 -4.43 1.59 7.02
CA ALA A 183 -5.35 1.58 8.16
C ALA A 183 -5.69 0.17 8.67
N TYR A 184 -5.66 -0.83 7.80
CA TYR A 184 -5.92 -2.22 8.13
C TYR A 184 -4.63 -3.08 8.22
N ASP A 185 -3.45 -2.47 8.20
CA ASP A 185 -2.14 -3.15 8.16
C ASP A 185 -2.11 -4.32 7.15
N THR A 186 -2.59 -4.03 5.94
CA THR A 186 -2.87 -5.03 4.91
C THR A 186 -1.69 -5.16 3.96
N PRO A 187 -1.06 -6.35 3.88
CA PRO A 187 -0.01 -6.56 2.91
C PRO A 187 -0.60 -6.58 1.49
N LEU A 188 -0.03 -5.76 0.63
CA LEU A 188 -0.28 -5.77 -0.82
C LEU A 188 0.93 -6.39 -1.52
N ASP A 189 0.71 -7.13 -2.61
CA ASP A 189 1.81 -7.62 -3.43
C ASP A 189 2.57 -6.44 -4.08
N ALA A 190 3.85 -6.65 -4.37
CA ALA A 190 4.74 -5.59 -4.84
C ALA A 190 4.27 -4.95 -6.16
N ASP A 191 3.73 -5.75 -7.08
CA ASP A 191 3.27 -5.26 -8.39
C ASP A 191 1.98 -4.42 -8.27
N THR A 192 1.04 -4.86 -7.43
CA THR A 192 -0.17 -4.09 -7.11
C THR A 192 0.18 -2.79 -6.40
N LEU A 193 1.05 -2.82 -5.38
CA LEU A 193 1.48 -1.64 -4.65
C LEU A 193 2.16 -0.62 -5.57
N LYS A 194 3.06 -1.10 -6.44
CA LYS A 194 3.72 -0.31 -7.47
C LYS A 194 2.72 0.38 -8.39
N THR A 195 1.76 -0.38 -8.91
CA THR A 195 0.75 0.15 -9.84
C THR A 195 -0.17 1.17 -9.17
N LEU A 196 -0.64 0.87 -7.95
CA LEU A 196 -1.48 1.80 -7.18
C LEU A 196 -0.72 3.08 -6.83
N SER A 197 0.58 2.99 -6.50
CA SER A 197 1.39 4.16 -6.20
C SER A 197 1.47 5.13 -7.39
N ARG A 198 1.68 4.60 -8.61
CA ARG A 198 1.67 5.41 -9.83
C ARG A 198 0.29 6.02 -10.10
N MET A 199 -0.79 5.23 -9.95
CA MET A 199 -2.16 5.71 -10.11
C MET A 199 -2.50 6.82 -9.12
N ALA A 200 -2.06 6.71 -7.86
CA ALA A 200 -2.23 7.72 -6.83
C ALA A 200 -1.39 8.98 -7.07
N GLY A 201 -0.50 8.98 -8.07
CA GLY A 201 0.39 10.08 -8.40
C GLY A 201 1.57 10.24 -7.44
N LEU A 202 1.99 9.13 -6.82
CA LEU A 202 3.19 9.09 -5.99
C LEU A 202 4.44 8.94 -6.86
N PHE A 203 5.60 9.36 -6.35
CA PHE A 203 6.92 9.18 -6.99
C PHE A 203 6.97 9.73 -8.43
N PRO A 204 6.97 11.05 -8.61
CA PRO A 204 6.99 11.63 -9.95
C PRO A 204 8.22 11.19 -10.75
N SER A 205 8.03 10.86 -12.03
CA SER A 205 9.15 10.60 -12.92
C SER A 205 9.89 11.90 -13.25
N SER A 206 11.15 11.78 -13.69
CA SER A 206 11.86 12.92 -14.25
C SER A 206 11.15 13.43 -15.50
N GLN A 207 11.25 14.74 -15.77
CA GLN A 207 10.65 15.39 -16.93
C GLN A 207 11.09 14.73 -18.25
N LYS A 208 12.39 14.39 -18.36
CA LYS A 208 12.97 13.71 -19.51
C LYS A 208 12.42 12.29 -19.68
N ALA A 209 12.28 11.52 -18.58
CA ALA A 209 11.70 10.18 -18.63
C ALA A 209 10.22 10.20 -19.02
N ALA A 210 9.44 11.16 -18.48
CA ALA A 210 8.05 11.35 -18.86
C ALA A 210 7.91 11.70 -20.34
N GLN A 211 8.70 12.65 -20.83
CA GLN A 211 8.73 13.02 -22.25
C GLN A 211 9.00 11.81 -23.14
N LEU A 212 10.07 11.05 -22.87
CA LEU A 212 10.45 9.89 -23.67
C LEU A 212 9.38 8.80 -23.64
N SER A 213 8.81 8.54 -22.46
CA SER A 213 7.73 7.56 -22.30
C SER A 213 6.50 7.98 -23.09
N LEU A 214 6.09 9.26 -23.04
CA LEU A 214 4.96 9.78 -23.83
C LEU A 214 5.23 9.78 -25.33
N GLN A 215 6.47 10.04 -25.77
CA GLN A 215 6.85 9.93 -27.19
C GLN A 215 6.73 8.49 -27.66
N THR A 216 7.32 7.54 -26.93
CA THR A 216 7.21 6.10 -27.22
C THR A 216 5.75 5.65 -27.20
N PHE A 217 4.99 6.19 -26.27
CA PHE A 217 3.57 5.94 -26.16
C PHE A 217 2.81 6.44 -27.39
N SER A 218 3.14 7.62 -27.90
CA SER A 218 2.50 8.19 -29.09
C SER A 218 2.67 7.34 -30.35
N ASP A 219 3.76 6.56 -30.44
CA ASP A 219 4.05 5.68 -31.59
C ASP A 219 3.08 4.48 -31.66
N VAL A 220 2.43 4.13 -30.55
CA VAL A 220 1.40 3.08 -30.49
C VAL A 220 0.08 3.56 -31.11
N PHE A 221 -0.13 4.88 -31.20
CA PHE A 221 -1.36 5.48 -31.71
C PHE A 221 -1.17 6.02 -33.14
N ARG A 222 -2.28 6.31 -33.82
CA ARG A 222 -2.27 6.92 -35.16
C ARG A 222 -3.15 8.17 -35.21
N GLY A 223 -2.87 9.04 -36.18
CA GLY A 223 -3.64 10.26 -36.43
C GLY A 223 -3.64 11.24 -35.26
N LYS A 224 -4.81 11.84 -34.99
CA LYS A 224 -4.98 12.92 -33.99
C LYS A 224 -4.57 12.52 -32.57
N ALA A 225 -4.77 11.26 -32.18
CA ALA A 225 -4.33 10.74 -30.87
C ALA A 225 -2.80 10.89 -30.71
N ALA A 226 -2.05 10.37 -31.69
CA ALA A 226 -0.59 10.40 -31.67
C ALA A 226 -0.04 11.83 -31.72
N GLU A 227 -0.68 12.72 -32.48
CA GLU A 227 -0.32 14.14 -32.52
C GLU A 227 -0.56 14.83 -31.17
N ALA A 228 -1.70 14.56 -30.52
CA ALA A 228 -2.01 15.13 -29.22
C ALA A 228 -1.07 14.61 -28.12
N ILE A 229 -0.75 13.31 -28.11
CA ILE A 229 0.21 12.72 -27.16
C ILE A 229 1.62 13.28 -27.40
N ARG A 230 2.04 13.46 -28.66
CA ARG A 230 3.32 14.13 -28.98
C ARG A 230 3.34 15.58 -28.52
N GLY A 231 2.26 16.33 -28.73
CA GLY A 231 2.11 17.69 -28.23
C GLY A 231 2.20 17.77 -26.71
N ALA A 232 1.58 16.81 -26.01
CA ALA A 232 1.69 16.63 -24.57
C ALA A 232 3.14 16.35 -24.14
N ALA A 233 3.86 15.44 -24.83
CA ALA A 233 5.27 15.16 -24.56
C ALA A 233 6.17 16.40 -24.75
N GLU A 234 5.94 17.18 -25.81
CA GLU A 234 6.66 18.43 -26.05
C GLU A 234 6.34 19.51 -25.00
N ALA A 235 5.09 19.59 -24.55
CA ALA A 235 4.68 20.50 -23.48
C ALA A 235 5.40 20.14 -22.18
N VAL A 236 5.49 18.85 -21.84
CA VAL A 236 6.30 18.38 -20.71
C VAL A 236 7.75 18.79 -20.87
N ALA A 237 8.34 18.61 -22.05
CA ALA A 237 9.75 18.97 -22.30
C ALA A 237 10.04 20.47 -22.16
N LYS A 238 9.07 21.33 -22.50
CA LYS A 238 9.20 22.79 -22.47
C LYS A 238 8.73 23.42 -21.15
N SER A 239 8.03 22.67 -20.30
CA SER A 239 7.53 23.18 -19.03
C SER A 239 8.68 23.51 -18.09
N ALA A 240 8.76 24.76 -17.63
CA ALA A 240 9.69 25.16 -16.58
C ALA A 240 9.29 24.54 -15.23
N ASP A 241 7.98 24.45 -14.97
CA ASP A 241 7.41 23.93 -13.73
C ASP A 241 6.72 22.58 -13.96
N TYR A 242 7.49 21.51 -13.97
CA TYR A 242 6.96 20.14 -14.01
C TYR A 242 6.56 19.67 -12.60
N ASN A 243 5.54 20.32 -12.04
CA ASN A 243 4.99 20.04 -10.71
C ASN A 243 3.83 19.01 -10.75
N GLN A 244 3.24 18.69 -9.59
CA GLN A 244 2.15 17.71 -9.50
C GLN A 244 0.88 18.13 -10.25
N GLU A 245 0.52 19.42 -10.22
CA GLU A 245 -0.67 19.93 -10.90
C GLU A 245 -0.53 19.83 -12.43
N THR A 246 0.65 20.16 -12.96
CA THR A 246 0.97 20.00 -14.37
C THR A 246 0.86 18.53 -14.80
N ARG A 247 1.36 17.61 -13.97
CA ARG A 247 1.27 16.14 -14.22
C ARG A 247 -0.16 15.64 -14.21
N ASP A 248 -0.96 16.06 -13.24
CA ASP A 248 -2.37 15.68 -13.15
C ASP A 248 -3.17 16.22 -14.34
N THR A 249 -2.94 17.47 -14.71
CA THR A 249 -3.57 18.11 -15.87
C THR A 249 -3.24 17.36 -17.15
N LEU A 250 -1.98 16.95 -17.31
CA LEU A 250 -1.52 16.14 -18.43
C LEU A 250 -2.23 14.78 -18.49
N CYS A 251 -2.30 14.06 -17.36
CA CYS A 251 -2.96 12.77 -17.29
C CYS A 251 -4.45 12.88 -17.60
N VAL A 252 -5.14 13.91 -17.09
CA VAL A 252 -6.55 14.19 -17.41
C VAL A 252 -6.74 14.48 -18.90
N LEU A 253 -5.89 15.32 -19.49
CA LEU A 253 -6.01 15.72 -20.89
C LEU A 253 -5.81 14.53 -21.83
N VAL A 254 -4.77 13.72 -21.60
CA VAL A 254 -4.48 12.56 -22.44
C VAL A 254 -5.51 11.44 -22.23
N ASP A 255 -5.98 11.20 -20.99
CA ASP A 255 -7.03 10.22 -20.71
C ASP A 255 -8.36 10.60 -21.39
N LYS A 256 -8.74 11.88 -21.39
CA LYS A 256 -9.94 12.38 -22.12
C LYS A 256 -9.80 12.17 -23.63
N LEU A 257 -8.70 12.63 -24.22
CA LEU A 257 -8.44 12.47 -25.66
C LEU A 257 -8.49 11.02 -26.09
N ALA A 258 -7.95 10.12 -25.26
CA ALA A 258 -7.93 8.72 -25.60
C ALA A 258 -9.25 8.00 -25.33
N ALA A 259 -10.04 8.45 -24.35
CA ALA A 259 -11.41 7.95 -24.16
C ALA A 259 -12.28 8.17 -25.41
N ASP A 260 -12.12 9.32 -26.07
CA ASP A 260 -12.87 9.66 -27.28
C ASP A 260 -12.41 8.86 -28.50
N LEU A 261 -11.12 8.49 -28.56
CA LEU A 261 -10.51 7.86 -29.72
C LEU A 261 -10.46 6.33 -29.62
N LEU A 262 -10.37 5.78 -28.40
CA LEU A 262 -10.17 4.36 -28.12
C LEU A 262 -10.93 3.94 -26.84
N PRO A 263 -12.24 3.65 -26.95
CA PRO A 263 -13.08 3.28 -25.80
C PRO A 263 -12.56 2.05 -25.05
N GLU A 264 -12.04 1.07 -25.80
CA GLU A 264 -11.53 -0.23 -25.31
C GLU A 264 -10.05 -0.18 -24.86
N GLY A 265 -9.35 0.91 -25.18
CA GLY A 265 -7.88 0.95 -25.20
C GLY A 265 -7.29 2.12 -24.43
N ARG A 266 -7.93 2.54 -23.33
CA ARG A 266 -7.49 3.73 -22.60
C ARG A 266 -6.02 3.61 -22.17
N PRO A 267 -5.21 4.64 -22.47
CA PRO A 267 -3.81 4.70 -22.12
C PRO A 267 -3.63 4.92 -20.63
N MET A 268 -2.63 4.25 -20.04
CA MET A 268 -2.23 4.46 -18.65
C MET A 268 -1.12 5.51 -18.62
N VAL A 269 -1.51 6.77 -18.82
CA VAL A 269 -0.60 7.92 -18.90
C VAL A 269 0.16 8.09 -17.59
N GLU A 270 -0.49 7.74 -16.47
CA GLU A 270 0.13 7.70 -15.16
C GLU A 270 1.36 6.78 -15.10
N ASP A 271 1.42 5.70 -15.89
CA ASP A 271 2.57 4.78 -15.91
C ASP A 271 3.81 5.41 -16.58
N ALA A 272 3.62 6.49 -17.35
CA ALA A 272 4.69 7.27 -17.98
C ALA A 272 5.10 8.49 -17.15
N VAL A 273 4.18 9.06 -16.38
CA VAL A 273 4.34 10.32 -15.62
C VAL A 273 4.83 10.07 -14.19
N TYR A 274 4.55 8.89 -13.65
CA TYR A 274 4.93 8.47 -12.31
C TYR A 274 5.82 7.24 -12.39
N ALA A 275 6.89 7.27 -11.60
CA ALA A 275 7.87 6.21 -11.51
C ALA A 275 7.49 5.22 -10.40
N ASP A 276 8.27 4.16 -10.28
CA ASP A 276 8.22 3.31 -9.11
C ASP A 276 8.78 4.04 -7.90
N LYS A 277 8.40 3.59 -6.70
CA LYS A 277 9.13 3.97 -5.49
C LYS A 277 10.61 3.72 -5.77
N PRO A 278 11.49 4.74 -5.63
CA PRO A 278 12.90 4.54 -5.91
C PRO A 278 13.40 3.40 -5.03
N GLU A 279 14.04 2.40 -5.64
CA GLU A 279 14.61 1.26 -4.91
C GLU A 279 15.56 1.71 -3.80
N ALA A 280 16.12 2.92 -3.91
CA ALA A 280 16.93 3.55 -2.89
C ALA A 280 16.27 3.64 -1.51
N ASP A 281 14.93 3.74 -1.42
CA ASP A 281 14.22 3.74 -0.14
C ASP A 281 14.11 2.34 0.49
N ASN A 282 14.32 1.29 -0.31
CA ASN A 282 14.32 -0.11 0.11
C ASN A 282 15.71 -0.75 -0.04
N GLN A 283 16.74 0.04 -0.32
CA GLN A 283 18.13 -0.39 -0.20
C GLN A 283 18.60 0.06 1.18
N PRO A 284 19.18 -0.85 1.99
CA PRO A 284 19.81 -0.40 3.22
C PRO A 284 20.85 0.66 2.88
N PRO A 285 21.04 1.67 3.75
CA PRO A 285 22.02 2.71 3.50
C PRO A 285 23.38 2.05 3.28
N LYS A 286 24.05 2.44 2.19
CA LYS A 286 25.34 1.84 1.81
C LYS A 286 26.43 2.11 2.85
N THR A 287 26.24 3.14 3.67
CA THR A 287 27.21 3.58 4.66
C THR A 287 26.55 3.92 5.98
N VAL A 288 27.29 3.74 7.06
CA VAL A 288 26.86 4.11 8.43
C VAL A 288 27.88 5.05 9.04
N ASP A 289 27.39 6.16 9.57
CA ASP A 289 28.18 7.16 10.27
C ASP A 289 28.11 6.87 11.78
N LEU A 290 29.27 6.67 12.42
CA LEU A 290 29.35 6.53 13.87
C LEU A 290 29.42 7.92 14.54
N ILE A 291 29.09 7.98 15.82
CA ILE A 291 29.16 9.23 16.62
C ILE A 291 30.58 9.81 16.73
N THR A 292 31.61 9.00 16.47
CA THR A 292 33.02 9.40 16.37
C THR A 292 33.33 10.24 15.13
N GLY A 293 32.43 10.26 14.15
CA GLY A 293 32.60 10.92 12.85
C GLY A 293 33.14 10.00 11.74
N ASN A 294 33.45 8.74 12.05
CA ASN A 294 33.91 7.77 11.06
C ASN A 294 32.73 7.14 10.29
N THR A 295 32.86 7.06 8.97
CA THR A 295 31.88 6.41 8.09
C THR A 295 32.37 5.03 7.67
N TYR A 296 31.51 4.02 7.77
CA TYR A 296 31.83 2.63 7.39
C TYR A 296 30.93 2.14 6.26
N ASP A 297 31.45 1.26 5.40
CA ASP A 297 30.66 0.55 4.40
C ASP A 297 29.83 -0.53 5.09
N LEU A 298 28.50 -0.47 4.94
CA LEU A 298 27.59 -1.42 5.57
C LEU A 298 27.83 -2.85 5.06
N ALA A 299 28.21 -3.01 3.79
CA ALA A 299 28.53 -4.31 3.22
C ALA A 299 29.78 -4.91 3.87
N ALA A 300 30.77 -4.09 4.23
CA ALA A 300 31.96 -4.54 4.95
C ALA A 300 31.62 -4.91 6.40
N LEU A 301 30.74 -4.16 7.07
CA LEU A 301 30.29 -4.46 8.42
C LEU A 301 29.52 -5.80 8.48
N LEU A 302 28.67 -6.09 7.48
CA LEU A 302 27.93 -7.36 7.41
C LEU A 302 28.83 -8.60 7.25
N GLN A 303 30.08 -8.43 6.82
CA GLN A 303 31.06 -9.53 6.72
C GLN A 303 31.79 -9.80 8.04
N VAL A 304 31.65 -8.92 9.03
CA VAL A 304 32.31 -9.08 10.33
C VAL A 304 31.58 -10.18 11.11
N PRO A 305 32.30 -11.15 11.73
CA PRO A 305 31.67 -12.18 12.55
C PRO A 305 30.82 -11.59 13.66
N GLN A 306 29.61 -12.12 13.86
CA GLN A 306 28.65 -11.60 14.85
C GLN A 306 29.24 -11.49 16.27
N ASP A 307 30.12 -12.42 16.65
CA ASP A 307 30.80 -12.41 17.96
C ASP A 307 31.62 -11.14 18.22
N MET A 308 32.09 -10.46 17.17
CA MET A 308 32.80 -9.19 17.31
C MET A 308 31.89 -8.07 17.82
N TYR A 309 30.57 -8.15 17.60
CA TYR A 309 29.62 -7.16 18.11
C TYR A 309 29.23 -7.43 19.57
N ARG A 310 29.48 -8.63 20.10
CA ARG A 310 29.21 -8.97 21.51
C ARG A 310 30.11 -8.22 22.49
N VAL A 311 31.24 -7.67 22.03
CA VAL A 311 32.09 -6.78 22.84
C VAL A 311 31.36 -5.51 23.30
N LEU A 312 30.27 -5.15 22.61
CA LEU A 312 29.41 -4.01 22.95
C LEU A 312 28.28 -4.37 23.94
N GLY A 313 28.12 -5.66 24.27
CA GLY A 313 27.00 -6.18 25.05
C GLY A 313 26.08 -7.10 24.23
N ASP A 314 25.48 -8.07 24.91
CA ASP A 314 24.56 -9.04 24.31
C ASP A 314 23.26 -8.37 23.82
N ASP A 315 22.86 -7.27 24.46
CA ASP A 315 21.71 -6.45 24.10
C ASP A 315 21.93 -5.74 22.76
N VAL A 316 23.09 -5.10 22.57
CA VAL A 316 23.46 -4.47 21.29
C VAL A 316 23.59 -5.53 20.20
N ALA A 317 24.32 -6.62 20.45
CA ALA A 317 24.47 -7.70 19.45
C ALA A 317 23.13 -8.32 19.04
N SER A 318 22.19 -8.46 19.98
CA SER A 318 20.83 -8.95 19.69
C SER A 318 19.98 -7.93 18.92
N ALA A 319 20.22 -6.63 19.13
CA ALA A 319 19.55 -5.57 18.39
C ALA A 319 20.01 -5.49 16.93
N LEU A 320 21.21 -5.97 16.58
CA LEU A 320 21.75 -5.95 15.21
C LEU A 320 21.27 -7.12 14.34
N VAL A 321 20.65 -8.16 14.91
CA VAL A 321 20.24 -9.35 14.16
C VAL A 321 18.76 -9.39 13.82
N ASP A 322 18.41 -10.02 12.71
CA ASP A 322 17.04 -10.31 12.31
C ASP A 322 16.43 -11.50 13.08
N ALA A 323 15.22 -11.91 12.71
CA ALA A 323 14.54 -13.06 13.32
C ALA A 323 15.24 -14.41 13.02
N SER A 324 16.14 -14.47 12.02
CA SER A 324 16.94 -15.65 11.69
C SER A 324 18.26 -15.72 12.46
N GLY A 325 18.62 -14.64 13.16
CA GLY A 325 19.90 -14.49 13.85
C GLY A 325 21.03 -13.99 12.95
N ALA A 326 20.75 -13.62 11.69
CA ALA A 326 21.72 -13.00 10.80
C ALA A 326 21.79 -11.49 11.03
N LEU A 327 22.96 -10.87 10.77
CA LEU A 327 23.11 -9.42 10.86
C LEU A 327 22.18 -8.72 9.84
N ASP A 328 21.37 -7.79 10.34
CA ASP A 328 20.42 -7.03 9.53
C ASP A 328 20.96 -5.64 9.21
N ALA A 329 21.02 -5.35 7.92
CA ALA A 329 21.56 -4.11 7.37
C ALA A 329 20.85 -2.84 7.90
N TYR A 330 19.52 -2.87 8.02
CA TYR A 330 18.74 -1.73 8.51
C TYR A 330 18.94 -1.53 10.00
N LYS A 331 18.90 -2.62 10.77
CA LYS A 331 19.14 -2.55 12.21
C LYS A 331 20.54 -2.04 12.53
N MET A 332 21.56 -2.44 11.76
CA MET A 332 22.90 -1.89 11.90
C MET A 332 22.93 -0.38 11.63
N ALA A 333 22.24 0.07 10.59
CA ALA A 333 22.17 1.49 10.27
C ALA A 333 21.42 2.33 11.30
N ASP A 334 20.43 1.74 11.97
CA ASP A 334 19.66 2.43 13.01
C ASP A 334 20.39 2.42 14.36
N VAL A 335 21.01 1.30 14.74
CA VAL A 335 21.61 1.10 16.08
C VAL A 335 23.01 1.71 16.17
N LEU A 336 23.89 1.46 15.19
CA LEU A 336 25.30 1.84 15.30
C LEU A 336 25.54 3.36 15.45
N PRO A 337 24.79 4.27 14.79
CA PRO A 337 24.92 5.71 15.02
C PRO A 337 24.52 6.16 16.42
N THR A 338 23.73 5.36 17.13
CA THR A 338 23.21 5.68 18.47
C THR A 338 24.12 5.19 19.60
N LEU A 339 25.20 4.47 19.28
CA LEU A 339 26.14 3.95 20.27
C LEU A 339 26.77 5.09 21.08
N PRO A 340 26.86 4.97 22.41
CA PRO A 340 27.65 5.87 23.23
C PRO A 340 29.10 5.97 22.73
N LEU A 341 29.72 7.15 22.90
CA LEU A 341 31.09 7.40 22.44
C LEU A 341 32.12 6.34 22.92
N PRO A 342 32.08 5.83 24.16
CA PRO A 342 32.97 4.74 24.58
C PRO A 342 32.78 3.46 23.77
N ASP A 343 31.53 3.06 23.54
CA ASP A 343 31.17 1.82 22.84
C ASP A 343 31.50 1.93 21.34
N ALA A 344 31.26 3.09 20.74
CA ALA A 344 31.68 3.37 19.38
C ALA A 344 33.20 3.22 19.20
N LYS A 345 34.01 3.70 20.15
CA LYS A 345 35.48 3.51 20.11
C LYS A 345 35.89 2.05 20.26
N ILE A 346 35.23 1.30 21.16
CA ILE A 346 35.47 -0.14 21.33
C ILE A 346 35.17 -0.88 20.02
N LEU A 347 34.06 -0.54 19.35
CA LEU A 347 33.71 -1.09 18.05
C LEU A 347 34.79 -0.77 17.00
N GLU A 348 35.28 0.46 16.93
CA GLU A 348 36.31 0.85 15.97
C GLU A 348 37.62 0.09 16.16
N ASP A 349 38.06 -0.09 17.42
CA ASP A 349 39.24 -0.87 17.75
C ASP A 349 39.06 -2.35 17.35
N ALA A 350 37.86 -2.90 17.57
CA ALA A 350 37.49 -4.24 17.14
C ALA A 350 37.49 -4.38 15.60
N LEU A 351 36.89 -3.42 14.87
CA LEU A 351 36.84 -3.39 13.40
C LEU A 351 38.24 -3.27 12.79
N LYS A 352 39.11 -2.48 13.40
CA LYS A 352 40.52 -2.37 13.02
C LYS A 352 41.25 -3.70 13.14
N GLY A 353 40.93 -4.50 14.16
CA GLY A 353 41.45 -5.87 14.32
C GLY A 353 41.07 -6.82 13.18
N VAL A 354 39.91 -6.61 12.54
CA VAL A 354 39.40 -7.40 11.40
C VAL A 354 39.70 -6.73 10.05
N SER A 355 40.57 -5.70 10.04
CA SER A 355 40.96 -4.96 8.83
C SER A 355 39.81 -4.23 8.12
N VAL A 356 38.72 -3.91 8.83
CA VAL A 356 37.65 -3.04 8.32
C VAL A 356 38.00 -1.60 8.67
N ALA A 357 38.42 -0.83 7.66
CA ALA A 357 38.82 0.57 7.82
C ALA A 357 37.65 1.53 7.49
N PRO A 358 37.59 2.71 8.13
CA PRO A 358 36.60 3.73 7.77
C PRO A 358 36.84 4.24 6.34
N ILE A 359 35.75 4.59 5.66
CA ILE A 359 35.78 5.25 4.37
C ILE A 359 36.31 6.68 4.61
N THR A 360 37.41 7.04 3.96
CA THR A 360 37.96 8.39 4.05
C THR A 360 36.94 9.43 3.61
N GLU A 361 36.94 10.61 4.22
CA GLU A 361 35.97 11.69 3.96
C GLU A 361 35.85 12.04 2.47
N GLU A 362 36.94 11.96 1.72
CA GLU A 362 36.96 12.16 0.26
C GLU A 362 36.20 11.06 -0.50
N LYS A 363 36.35 9.80 -0.10
CA LYS A 363 35.59 8.68 -0.68
C LYS A 363 34.13 8.71 -0.23
N ALA A 364 33.85 9.07 1.01
CA ALA A 364 32.50 9.23 1.55
C ALA A 364 31.77 10.37 0.82
N ALA A 365 32.43 11.52 0.61
CA ALA A 365 31.90 12.63 -0.17
C ALA A 365 31.64 12.23 -1.64
N LYS A 366 32.53 11.43 -2.24
CA LYS A 366 32.34 10.90 -3.62
C LYS A 366 31.17 9.92 -3.72
N LEU A 367 30.98 9.05 -2.72
CA LEU A 367 29.85 8.12 -2.63
C LEU A 367 28.51 8.86 -2.42
N ARG A 368 28.49 9.87 -1.53
CA ARG A 368 27.32 10.74 -1.31
C ARG A 368 26.92 11.46 -2.59
N ARG A 369 27.89 12.00 -3.36
CA ARG A 369 27.65 12.61 -4.68
C ARG A 369 27.08 11.61 -5.69
N LYS A 370 27.65 10.40 -5.78
CA LYS A 370 27.13 9.34 -6.68
C LYS A 370 25.71 8.87 -6.35
N GLY A 371 25.31 8.90 -5.09
CA GLY A 371 23.94 8.54 -4.68
C GLY A 371 22.89 9.59 -5.06
N THR A 372 23.27 10.85 -5.22
CA THR A 372 22.34 11.95 -5.59
C THR A 372 22.25 12.17 -7.10
N THR A 373 23.23 11.71 -7.88
CA THR A 373 23.31 11.95 -9.33
C THR A 373 23.32 10.63 -10.11
N LEU A 374 22.30 9.79 -9.96
CA LEU A 374 22.14 8.64 -10.87
C LEU A 374 21.71 9.08 -12.31
N PHE A 375 21.44 10.37 -12.50
CA PHE A 375 20.95 10.94 -13.77
C PHE A 375 21.92 11.91 -14.47
N ASP A 376 23.05 12.25 -13.85
CA ASP A 376 24.09 13.14 -14.42
C ASP A 376 25.44 12.40 -14.65
N ASP A 377 25.40 11.11 -15.00
CA ASP A 377 26.60 10.38 -15.42
C ASP A 377 26.97 10.79 -16.87
N GLN A 378 27.63 11.95 -16.97
CA GLN A 378 28.13 12.50 -18.22
C GLN A 378 29.24 11.62 -18.81
N GLU A 379 30.03 10.93 -17.97
CA GLU A 379 31.07 9.97 -18.40
C GLU A 379 30.45 8.72 -19.03
N GLY A 380 29.42 8.14 -18.39
CA GLY A 380 28.66 7.01 -18.97
C GLY A 380 27.93 7.38 -20.28
N TRP A 381 27.50 8.64 -20.41
CA TRP A 381 26.92 9.16 -21.65
C TRP A 381 27.95 9.39 -22.76
N ASP A 382 29.14 9.88 -22.45
CA ASP A 382 30.20 10.09 -23.44
C ASP A 382 30.74 8.76 -23.98
N GLU A 383 30.83 7.73 -23.15
CA GLU A 383 31.19 6.36 -23.53
C GLU A 383 30.08 5.71 -24.40
N PHE A 384 28.80 5.97 -24.07
CA PHE A 384 27.66 5.55 -24.89
C PHE A 384 27.58 6.28 -26.23
N LEU A 385 27.80 7.60 -26.29
CA LEU A 385 27.74 8.40 -27.51
C LEU A 385 28.90 8.11 -28.47
N THR A 386 30.10 7.83 -27.94
CA THR A 386 31.24 7.40 -28.76
C THR A 386 31.02 6.02 -29.38
N SER A 387 30.30 5.12 -28.69
CA SER A 387 29.95 3.80 -29.24
C SER A 387 28.93 3.83 -30.39
N ARG A 388 28.20 4.95 -30.56
CA ARG A 388 27.02 5.03 -31.44
C ARG A 388 27.18 5.95 -32.64
N ASN A 389 28.37 6.48 -32.88
CA ASN A 389 28.62 7.50 -33.90
C ASN A 389 28.73 6.91 -35.32
N ASP A 390 27.65 6.30 -35.80
CA ASP A 390 27.32 6.25 -37.23
C ASP A 390 26.40 7.43 -37.57
N LYS A 391 26.86 8.26 -38.51
CA LYS A 391 26.41 9.64 -38.78
C LYS A 391 24.90 9.77 -39.06
N PRO A 392 24.21 10.81 -38.54
CA PRO A 392 22.83 11.11 -38.92
C PRO A 392 22.72 12.03 -40.15
N ALA A 393 21.72 11.77 -40.99
CA ALA A 393 21.29 12.63 -42.08
C ALA A 393 20.45 13.82 -41.56
N LYS A 394 20.72 15.02 -42.09
CA LYS A 394 20.06 16.28 -41.74
C LYS A 394 18.62 16.33 -42.30
N SER A 395 17.64 16.70 -41.48
CA SER A 395 16.29 17.06 -41.91
C SER A 395 15.88 18.43 -41.36
N LYS A 396 15.18 19.19 -42.20
CA LYS A 396 14.91 20.64 -42.11
C LYS A 396 13.67 20.98 -41.26
N ASN A 397 13.77 22.12 -40.58
CA ASN A 397 12.71 22.79 -39.82
C ASN A 397 11.43 23.03 -40.63
N SER A 398 10.27 22.70 -40.05
CA SER A 398 8.99 23.31 -40.40
C SER A 398 8.25 23.72 -39.11
N ARG A 399 7.80 24.98 -39.06
CA ARG A 399 6.93 25.54 -38.01
C ARG A 399 5.48 25.30 -38.43
N PHE A 400 4.67 24.70 -37.55
CA PHE A 400 3.22 24.68 -37.69
C PHE A 400 2.57 25.46 -36.54
N VAL A 401 1.65 26.34 -36.89
CA VAL A 401 0.73 27.02 -35.98
C VAL A 401 -0.63 26.36 -36.19
N LEU A 402 -1.19 25.76 -35.14
CA LEU A 402 -2.52 25.15 -35.17
C LEU A 402 -3.50 26.04 -34.41
N THR A 403 -4.51 26.54 -35.13
CA THR A 403 -5.76 27.04 -34.59
C THR A 403 -6.83 25.98 -34.86
N ALA A 404 -7.57 25.56 -33.84
CA ALA A 404 -8.67 24.61 -33.97
C ALA A 404 -10.00 25.27 -33.56
N PRO A 405 -11.09 25.09 -34.33
CA PRO A 405 -12.41 25.50 -33.90
C PRO A 405 -13.09 24.38 -33.10
N LEU A 406 -13.77 24.76 -32.02
CA LEU A 406 -14.69 23.92 -31.25
C LEU A 406 -15.93 23.59 -32.11
N ARG A 407 -16.33 22.31 -32.14
CA ARG A 407 -17.69 21.90 -32.52
C ARG A 407 -18.28 21.00 -31.45
N HIS A 408 -19.49 21.38 -31.05
CA HIS A 408 -20.42 20.66 -30.19
C HIS A 408 -21.10 19.50 -30.94
N ASP A 409 -21.52 18.52 -30.15
CA ASP A 409 -22.56 17.50 -30.36
C ASP A 409 -22.24 16.28 -31.24
N GLN A 410 -22.28 15.10 -30.60
CA GLN A 410 -23.01 13.94 -31.11
C GLN A 410 -23.22 12.86 -30.04
N ASP A 411 -24.51 12.56 -29.79
CA ASP A 411 -25.04 11.45 -29.03
C ASP A 411 -24.68 10.08 -29.65
N VAL A 412 -24.32 9.10 -28.83
CA VAL A 412 -24.34 7.68 -29.21
C VAL A 412 -24.93 6.82 -28.10
N HIS A 413 -25.94 6.04 -28.49
CA HIS A 413 -26.79 5.15 -27.71
C HIS A 413 -26.10 3.87 -27.17
N ASP A 414 -26.57 3.49 -25.98
CA ASP A 414 -26.88 2.16 -25.43
C ASP A 414 -26.18 0.91 -26.01
N TYR A 415 -25.40 0.22 -25.14
CA TYR A 415 -25.53 -1.22 -24.89
C TYR A 415 -25.08 -1.51 -23.44
N LEU A 416 -26.04 -1.82 -22.56
CA LEU A 416 -25.80 -2.38 -21.23
C LEU A 416 -26.68 -3.63 -21.11
N THR A 417 -26.08 -4.79 -21.39
CA THR A 417 -26.69 -6.07 -21.08
C THR A 417 -26.41 -6.37 -19.61
N VAL A 418 -27.48 -6.35 -18.81
CA VAL A 418 -27.48 -6.80 -17.42
C VAL A 418 -27.56 -8.32 -17.42
N VAL A 419 -26.64 -8.97 -16.71
CA VAL A 419 -26.85 -10.29 -16.08
C VAL A 419 -26.56 -10.11 -14.60
#